data_AF-A0A946W2B8-F1
#
_entry.id   AF-A0A946W2B8-F1
#
_cell.length_a   1.000
_cell.length_b   1.000
_cell.length_c   1.000
_cell.angle_alpha   90.00
_cell.angle_beta   90.00
_cell.angle_gamma   90.00
#
_symmetry.space_group_name_H-M   'P 1'
#
loop_
_entity.id
_entity.type
_entity.pdbx_description
1 polymer ?
#
loop_
_entity_poly.entity_id
_entity_poly.type
_entity_poly.pdbx_seq_one_letter_code
_entity_poly.pdbx_strand_id
1 'polypeptide(L)'
;AWLLDRRNTQPGQEFFEHSIGTQAKQFEAIAAAESIPDLFDRLEAGGVLVRIDKNTKPSMFHGATVSQQELEALRKIKNVVRMGRVKSLQKDKIVLEQGDIPTSTRELHIDCSARLIKDLSPVTVFNGKVITPQTLRSYQPVFSAALIAHVEATYANDDEKNQICTVVPLPNHDTDWIRMQLGLMLNQYNWSKDKELNQWIVNNRLDGFGQVVKSADRDDDNKQAILKRMRDNAVPAVNKLMQLSEQIEDLPPEAAARYA
;
A
#
# COMPACT_ATOMS: atom_id res chain seq x y z
N ALA A 1 9.37 8.77 -3.69
CA ALA A 1 8.22 7.96 -3.27
C ALA A 1 8.26 7.73 -1.77
N TRP A 2 7.11 7.50 -1.16
CA TRP A 2 7.01 6.84 0.14
C TRP A 2 7.32 5.35 -0.02
N LEU A 3 7.98 4.76 0.97
CA LEU A 3 8.39 3.36 1.00
C LEU A 3 7.94 2.72 2.32
N LEU A 4 7.90 1.38 2.36
CA LEU A 4 7.61 0.61 3.56
C LEU A 4 8.93 0.05 4.14
N ASP A 5 9.11 0.13 5.47
CA ASP A 5 10.20 -0.63 6.10
C ASP A 5 9.89 -2.12 6.00
N ARG A 6 10.77 -2.86 5.31
CA ARG A 6 10.63 -4.31 5.09
C ARG A 6 10.48 -5.09 6.39
N ARG A 7 11.06 -4.61 7.50
CA ARG A 7 10.94 -5.26 8.81
C ARG A 7 9.49 -5.28 9.31
N ASN A 8 8.72 -4.24 8.98
CA ASN A 8 7.32 -4.10 9.40
C ASN A 8 6.36 -4.96 8.56
N THR A 9 6.85 -5.63 7.51
CA THR A 9 6.04 -6.50 6.64
C THR A 9 6.35 -7.98 6.82
N GLN A 10 7.26 -8.34 7.74
CA GLN A 10 7.61 -9.75 7.95
C GLN A 10 6.50 -10.48 8.72
N PRO A 11 6.02 -11.61 8.19
CA PRO A 11 5.16 -12.50 8.96
C PRO A 11 6.00 -13.22 10.04
N GLY A 12 5.36 -13.66 11.12
CA GLY A 12 6.02 -14.39 12.22
C GLY A 12 5.82 -13.74 13.58
N GLN A 13 5.89 -14.55 14.64
CA GLN A 13 5.70 -14.07 16.01
C GLN A 13 6.89 -13.23 16.49
N GLU A 14 8.09 -13.51 15.99
CA GLU A 14 9.33 -12.77 16.27
C GLU A 14 9.30 -11.34 15.72
N PHE A 15 8.42 -11.07 14.74
CA PHE A 15 8.21 -9.74 14.17
C PHE A 15 6.92 -9.07 14.67
N PHE A 16 6.21 -9.64 15.64
CA PHE A 16 4.89 -9.15 16.06
C PHE A 16 4.87 -7.65 16.37
N GLU A 17 5.84 -7.18 17.17
CA GLU A 17 5.94 -5.76 17.54
C GLU A 17 6.26 -4.86 16.33
N HIS A 18 6.99 -5.38 15.35
CA HIS A 18 7.31 -4.64 14.14
C HIS A 18 6.13 -4.62 13.17
N SER A 19 5.47 -5.75 12.94
CA SER A 19 4.38 -5.85 11.96
C SER A 19 3.05 -5.38 12.54
N ILE A 20 2.55 -6.03 13.59
CA ILE A 20 1.29 -5.67 14.24
C ILE A 20 1.42 -4.35 15.00
N GLY A 21 2.57 -4.09 15.64
CA GLY A 21 2.81 -2.82 16.30
C GLY A 21 2.87 -1.63 15.34
N THR A 22 3.41 -1.80 14.12
CA THR A 22 3.34 -0.75 13.09
C THR A 22 1.92 -0.56 12.57
N GLN A 23 1.13 -1.62 12.44
CA GLN A 23 -0.30 -1.49 12.11
C GLN A 23 -1.07 -0.72 13.20
N ALA A 24 -0.76 -0.94 14.47
CA ALA A 24 -1.33 -0.14 15.57
C ALA A 24 -0.97 1.35 15.42
N LYS A 25 0.31 1.67 15.19
CA LYS A 25 0.75 3.05 14.94
C LYS A 25 0.10 3.66 13.70
N GLN A 26 -0.12 2.85 12.65
CA GLN A 26 -0.84 3.28 11.46
C GLN A 26 -2.27 3.70 11.80
N PHE A 27 -3.00 2.90 12.57
CA PHE A 27 -4.39 3.23 12.93
C PHE A 27 -4.47 4.48 13.80
N GLU A 28 -3.53 4.65 14.73
CA GLU A 28 -3.43 5.87 15.55
C GLU A 28 -3.08 7.11 14.71
N ALA A 29 -2.10 6.99 13.81
CA ALA A 29 -1.71 8.06 12.90
C ALA A 29 -2.88 8.50 12.02
N ILE A 30 -3.64 7.53 11.48
CA ILE A 30 -4.87 7.80 10.76
C ILE A 30 -5.86 8.50 11.67
N ALA A 31 -6.27 7.88 12.78
CA ALA A 31 -7.32 8.40 13.65
C ALA A 31 -7.06 9.84 14.13
N ALA A 32 -5.80 10.16 14.44
CA ALA A 32 -5.37 11.46 14.95
C ALA A 32 -5.08 12.50 13.86
N ALA A 33 -5.13 12.15 12.57
CA ALA A 33 -4.79 13.08 11.50
C ALA A 33 -5.80 14.23 11.37
N GLU A 34 -5.28 15.44 11.26
CA GLU A 34 -6.05 16.67 11.06
C GLU A 34 -6.19 17.05 9.58
N SER A 35 -5.26 16.57 8.74
CA SER A 35 -5.23 16.82 7.30
C SER A 35 -4.45 15.72 6.57
N ILE A 36 -4.52 15.68 5.23
CA ILE A 36 -3.70 14.77 4.42
C ILE A 36 -2.19 14.99 4.67
N PRO A 37 -1.65 16.24 4.68
CA PRO A 37 -0.25 16.43 5.03
C PRO A 37 0.15 15.91 6.41
N ASP A 38 -0.64 16.23 7.43
CA ASP A 38 -0.42 15.78 8.80
C ASP A 38 -0.45 14.25 8.92
N LEU A 39 -1.36 13.58 8.18
CA LEU A 39 -1.38 12.11 8.11
C LEU A 39 -0.03 11.55 7.66
N PHE A 40 0.54 12.04 6.55
CA PHE A 40 1.82 11.51 6.05
C PHE A 40 2.99 11.79 7.00
N ASP A 41 2.99 12.94 7.67
CA ASP A 41 4.00 13.27 8.68
C ASP A 41 3.90 12.32 9.89
N ARG A 42 2.67 12.00 10.35
CA ARG A 42 2.42 11.00 11.41
C ARG A 42 2.80 9.58 10.99
N LEU A 43 2.50 9.19 9.76
CA LEU A 43 2.89 7.88 9.22
C LEU A 43 4.41 7.75 9.15
N GLU A 44 5.13 8.82 8.78
CA GLU A 44 6.60 8.84 8.81
C GLU A 44 7.12 8.75 10.24
N ALA A 45 6.60 9.57 11.15
CA ALA A 45 7.02 9.56 12.56
C ALA A 45 6.77 8.21 13.25
N GLY A 46 5.67 7.53 12.89
CA GLY A 46 5.35 6.19 13.36
C GLY A 46 6.21 5.07 12.76
N GLY A 47 6.98 5.36 11.70
CA GLY A 47 7.73 4.37 10.93
C GLY A 47 6.88 3.49 10.02
N VAL A 48 5.63 3.90 9.75
CA VAL A 48 4.72 3.20 8.83
C VAL A 48 5.17 3.42 7.39
N LEU A 49 5.51 4.67 7.07
CA LEU A 49 6.12 5.07 5.80
C LEU A 49 7.51 5.65 6.05
N VAL A 50 8.40 5.50 5.08
CA VAL A 50 9.72 6.14 5.10
C VAL A 50 10.00 6.80 3.76
N ARG A 51 10.84 7.83 3.76
CA ARG A 51 11.35 8.48 2.54
C ARG A 51 12.86 8.50 2.49
N ILE A 52 13.40 8.49 1.27
CA ILE A 52 14.84 8.56 1.03
C ILE A 52 15.33 9.97 1.39
N ASP A 53 14.87 10.99 0.66
CA ASP A 53 15.24 12.39 0.87
C ASP A 53 14.27 13.08 1.82
N LYS A 54 14.78 13.55 2.97
CA LYS A 54 13.97 14.23 4.01
C LYS A 54 13.68 15.70 3.70
N ASN A 55 14.37 16.29 2.71
CA ASN A 55 14.15 17.69 2.33
C ASN A 55 13.04 17.84 1.28
N THR A 56 12.53 16.73 0.75
CA THR A 56 11.47 16.72 -0.25
C THR A 56 10.29 15.89 0.25
N LYS A 57 9.07 16.38 0.05
CA LYS A 57 7.86 15.59 0.29
C LYS A 57 7.61 14.66 -0.90
N PRO A 58 7.51 13.33 -0.70
CA PRO A 58 7.18 12.42 -1.79
C PRO A 58 5.75 12.63 -2.29
N SER A 59 5.54 12.50 -3.61
CA SER A 59 4.21 12.56 -4.26
C SER A 59 3.75 11.21 -4.85
N MET A 60 4.53 10.15 -4.63
CA MET A 60 4.25 8.82 -5.19
C MET A 60 4.31 7.76 -4.11
N PHE A 61 3.50 6.72 -4.27
CA PHE A 61 3.52 5.53 -3.44
C PHE A 61 3.15 4.30 -4.27
N HIS A 62 4.04 3.30 -4.30
CA HIS A 62 3.86 2.06 -5.08
C HIS A 62 3.96 0.79 -4.21
N GLY A 63 3.98 0.93 -2.88
CA GLY A 63 4.13 -0.21 -1.96
C GLY A 63 5.53 -0.86 -1.96
N ALA A 64 6.56 -0.17 -2.44
CA ALA A 64 7.93 -0.68 -2.43
C ALA A 64 8.48 -0.81 -1.01
N THR A 65 9.15 -1.93 -0.71
CA THR A 65 9.79 -2.17 0.58
C THR A 65 11.28 -1.88 0.53
N VAL A 66 11.84 -1.39 1.63
CA VAL A 66 13.26 -1.07 1.79
C VAL A 66 13.73 -1.50 3.18
N SER A 67 14.95 -2.00 3.31
CA SER A 67 15.58 -2.18 4.63
C SER A 67 16.17 -0.86 5.12
N GLN A 68 16.39 -0.71 6.43
CA GLN A 68 17.06 0.47 6.97
C GLN A 68 18.47 0.65 6.39
N GLN A 69 19.20 -0.45 6.15
CA GLN A 69 20.55 -0.42 5.56
C GLN A 69 20.52 0.05 4.09
N GLU A 70 19.55 -0.41 3.31
CA GLU A 70 19.32 0.05 1.94
C GLU A 70 18.93 1.54 1.93
N LEU A 71 18.06 1.97 2.85
CA LEU A 71 17.64 3.35 2.99
C LEU A 71 18.82 4.27 3.34
N GLU A 72 19.69 3.84 4.25
CA GLU A 72 20.94 4.54 4.60
C GLU A 72 21.88 4.63 3.40
N ALA A 73 22.04 3.56 2.63
CA ALA A 73 22.87 3.55 1.42
C ALA A 73 22.30 4.52 0.36
N LEU A 74 21.00 4.48 0.09
CA LEU A 74 20.33 5.37 -0.86
C LEU A 74 20.45 6.84 -0.44
N ARG A 75 20.40 7.15 0.87
CA ARG A 75 20.58 8.50 1.41
C ARG A 75 21.99 9.08 1.21
N LYS A 76 22.99 8.27 0.85
CA LYS A 76 24.33 8.74 0.49
C LYS A 76 24.36 9.40 -0.90
N ILE A 77 23.39 9.10 -1.77
CA ILE A 77 23.28 9.72 -3.08
C ILE A 77 22.86 11.19 -2.90
N LYS A 78 23.73 12.12 -3.30
CA LYS A 78 23.49 13.57 -3.19
C LYS A 78 23.14 14.23 -4.52
N ASN A 79 23.62 13.67 -5.62
CA ASN A 79 23.36 14.17 -6.96
C ASN A 79 21.99 13.68 -7.42
N VAL A 80 20.94 14.38 -7.00
CA VAL A 80 19.54 14.05 -7.31
C VAL A 80 19.01 15.08 -8.30
N VAL A 81 18.57 14.60 -9.47
CA VAL A 81 17.99 15.43 -10.53
C VAL A 81 16.47 15.32 -10.47
N ARG A 82 15.78 16.48 -10.44
CA ARG A 82 14.31 16.58 -10.34
C ARG A 82 13.75 17.36 -11.53
N MET A 83 13.93 16.82 -12.74
CA MET A 83 13.48 17.45 -14.00
C MET A 83 12.44 16.58 -14.75
N GLY A 84 11.65 15.81 -14.02
CA GLY A 84 10.67 14.86 -14.57
C GLY A 84 11.28 13.57 -15.11
N ARG A 85 10.54 12.84 -15.96
CA ARG A 85 10.99 11.56 -16.55
C ARG A 85 12.14 11.76 -17.53
N VAL A 86 13.02 10.76 -17.61
CA VAL A 86 14.00 10.65 -18.71
C VAL A 86 13.25 10.30 -19.99
N LYS A 87 13.43 11.10 -21.04
CA LYS A 87 12.84 10.90 -22.38
C LYS A 87 13.78 10.16 -23.33
N SER A 88 15.08 10.48 -23.29
CA SER A 88 16.08 9.84 -24.13
C SER A 88 17.50 10.04 -23.59
N LEU A 89 18.38 9.09 -23.90
CA LEU A 89 19.82 9.21 -23.71
C LEU A 89 20.49 9.56 -25.05
N GLN A 90 21.29 10.61 -25.06
CA GLN A 90 22.10 11.02 -26.21
C GLN A 90 23.59 10.89 -25.87
N LYS A 91 24.47 11.16 -26.84
CA LYS A 91 25.93 10.98 -26.65
C LYS A 91 26.53 11.91 -25.59
N ASP A 92 25.94 13.09 -25.43
CA ASP A 92 26.44 14.21 -24.63
C ASP A 92 25.42 14.74 -23.61
N LYS A 93 24.17 14.25 -23.63
CA LYS A 93 23.13 14.67 -22.68
C LYS A 93 22.08 13.60 -22.38
N ILE A 94 21.52 13.69 -21.18
CA ILE A 94 20.31 13.00 -20.74
C ILE A 94 19.16 14.01 -20.91
N VAL A 95 18.19 13.69 -21.76
CA VAL A 95 17.02 14.54 -21.99
C VAL A 95 15.91 14.14 -21.04
N LEU A 96 15.40 15.09 -20.24
CA LEU A 96 14.29 14.91 -19.32
C LEU A 96 13.06 15.73 -19.76
N GLU A 97 11.94 15.60 -19.05
CA GLU A 97 10.72 16.35 -19.35
C GLU A 97 10.89 17.87 -19.20
N GLN A 98 11.66 18.30 -18.21
CA GLN A 98 11.77 19.70 -17.79
C GLN A 98 13.19 20.26 -17.98
N GLY A 99 14.02 19.62 -18.80
CA GLY A 99 15.38 20.07 -19.09
C GLY A 99 16.28 18.96 -19.59
N ASP A 100 17.58 19.24 -19.64
CA ASP A 100 18.62 18.26 -19.92
C ASP A 100 19.81 18.44 -18.96
N ILE A 101 20.58 17.37 -18.81
CA ILE A 101 21.84 17.36 -18.05
C ILE A 101 22.94 16.73 -18.91
N PRO A 102 24.20 17.16 -18.77
CA PRO A 102 25.30 16.60 -19.56
C PRO A 102 25.59 15.15 -19.17
N THR A 103 26.07 14.36 -20.12
CA THR A 103 26.62 13.02 -19.91
C THR A 103 27.71 12.72 -20.95
N SER A 104 28.29 11.52 -20.94
CA SER A 104 29.23 11.07 -21.97
C SER A 104 29.16 9.56 -22.22
N THR A 105 29.77 9.12 -23.32
CA THR A 105 29.94 7.69 -23.65
C THR A 105 30.88 6.94 -22.70
N ARG A 106 31.47 7.61 -21.71
CA ARG A 106 32.30 7.00 -20.65
C ARG A 106 31.51 6.70 -19.37
N GLU A 107 30.23 7.08 -19.32
CA GLU A 107 29.36 6.92 -18.16
C GLU A 107 28.40 5.74 -18.37
N LEU A 108 28.24 4.92 -17.33
CA LEU A 108 27.27 3.83 -17.31
C LEU A 108 25.91 4.37 -16.84
N HIS A 109 24.89 4.13 -17.66
CA HIS A 109 23.51 4.47 -17.34
C HIS A 109 22.75 3.19 -17.00
N ILE A 110 22.15 3.15 -15.82
CA ILE A 110 21.31 2.03 -15.38
C ILE A 110 19.88 2.55 -15.26
N ASP A 111 19.00 2.02 -16.11
CA ASP A 111 17.57 2.30 -16.03
C ASP A 111 16.90 1.31 -15.07
N CYS A 112 16.61 1.78 -13.85
CA CYS A 112 15.85 1.04 -12.85
C CYS A 112 14.35 1.43 -12.84
N SER A 113 13.85 2.13 -13.88
CA SER A 113 12.44 2.48 -13.98
C SER A 113 11.62 1.28 -14.47
N ALA A 114 11.14 0.45 -13.54
CA ALA A 114 10.21 -0.62 -13.85
C ALA A 114 8.77 -0.16 -13.61
N ARG A 115 7.90 -0.30 -14.62
CA ARG A 115 6.44 -0.12 -14.48
C ARG A 115 5.74 -1.44 -14.78
N LEU A 116 5.27 -2.11 -13.72
CA LEU A 116 4.66 -3.43 -13.86
C LEU A 116 3.21 -3.36 -14.37
N ILE A 117 2.49 -2.25 -14.15
CA ILE A 117 1.03 -2.15 -14.41
C ILE A 117 0.70 -0.81 -15.09
N LYS A 118 -0.07 -0.89 -16.19
CA LYS A 118 -0.32 0.23 -17.11
C LYS A 118 -1.71 0.87 -16.94
N ASP A 119 -2.72 0.07 -16.60
CA ASP A 119 -4.10 0.52 -16.34
C ASP A 119 -4.50 0.09 -14.93
N LEU A 120 -5.05 1.03 -14.16
CA LEU A 120 -5.42 0.88 -12.75
C LEU A 120 -6.91 1.08 -12.51
N SER A 121 -7.69 1.27 -13.58
CA SER A 121 -9.13 1.52 -13.49
C SER A 121 -9.83 0.26 -12.99
N PRO A 122 -10.42 0.28 -11.77
CA PRO A 122 -11.09 -0.90 -11.24
C PRO A 122 -12.30 -1.29 -12.09
N VAL A 123 -12.44 -2.58 -12.35
CA VAL A 123 -13.67 -3.16 -12.94
C VAL A 123 -14.31 -4.12 -11.94
N THR A 124 -15.51 -4.63 -12.21
CA THR A 124 -16.06 -5.71 -11.39
C THR A 124 -15.21 -6.98 -11.54
N VAL A 125 -15.04 -7.74 -10.46
CA VAL A 125 -14.28 -8.99 -10.48
C VAL A 125 -15.05 -10.06 -11.22
N PHE A 126 -16.36 -10.17 -10.96
CA PHE A 126 -17.26 -11.12 -11.59
C PHE A 126 -18.18 -10.40 -12.57
N ASN A 127 -18.24 -10.89 -13.81
CA ASN A 127 -19.13 -10.41 -14.84
C ASN A 127 -19.60 -11.58 -15.71
N GLY A 128 -20.58 -12.32 -15.20
CA GLY A 128 -21.13 -13.52 -15.82
C GLY A 128 -20.08 -14.61 -15.96
N LYS A 129 -19.64 -14.88 -17.20
CA LYS A 129 -18.64 -15.92 -17.50
C LYS A 129 -17.20 -15.41 -17.46
N VAL A 130 -16.99 -14.14 -17.10
CA VAL A 130 -15.68 -13.50 -17.06
C VAL A 130 -15.33 -13.18 -15.62
N ILE A 131 -14.17 -13.68 -15.18
CA ILE A 131 -13.54 -13.29 -13.92
C ILE A 131 -12.33 -12.44 -14.26
N THR A 132 -12.26 -11.23 -13.71
CA THR A 132 -11.12 -10.31 -13.84
C THR A 132 -10.34 -10.27 -12.53
N PRO A 133 -9.21 -10.99 -12.41
CA PRO A 133 -8.43 -11.01 -11.18
C PRO A 133 -7.90 -9.62 -10.86
N GLN A 134 -8.26 -9.11 -9.69
CA GLN A 134 -7.84 -7.81 -9.18
C GLN A 134 -7.40 -7.94 -7.73
N THR A 135 -6.73 -6.90 -7.24
CA THR A 135 -6.26 -6.87 -5.86
C THR A 135 -7.44 -6.59 -4.93
N LEU A 136 -7.74 -7.50 -4.00
CA LEU A 136 -8.76 -7.35 -2.96
C LEU A 136 -8.16 -6.92 -1.62
N ARG A 137 -6.84 -7.02 -1.51
CA ARG A 137 -6.04 -6.66 -0.33
C ARG A 137 -4.72 -6.04 -0.76
N SER A 138 -4.37 -4.90 -0.20
CA SER A 138 -3.17 -4.12 -0.58
C SER A 138 -1.92 -5.00 -0.73
N TYR A 139 -1.25 -4.86 -1.87
CA TYR A 139 0.02 -5.53 -2.21
C TYR A 139 -0.02 -7.07 -2.29
N GLN A 140 -1.18 -7.72 -2.22
CA GLN A 140 -1.28 -9.18 -2.15
C GLN A 140 -2.10 -9.77 -3.31
N PRO A 141 -1.56 -9.77 -4.55
CA PRO A 141 -2.28 -10.30 -5.72
C PRO A 141 -2.55 -11.80 -5.61
N VAL A 142 -1.64 -12.57 -5.01
CA VAL A 142 -1.79 -14.04 -4.88
C VAL A 142 -2.86 -14.41 -3.86
N PHE A 143 -2.92 -13.74 -2.70
CA PHE A 143 -4.02 -13.90 -1.75
C PHE A 143 -5.36 -13.49 -2.39
N SER A 144 -5.38 -12.35 -3.09
CA SER A 144 -6.58 -11.86 -3.77
C SER A 144 -7.10 -12.87 -4.79
N ALA A 145 -6.23 -13.44 -5.63
CA ALA A 145 -6.61 -14.48 -6.59
C ALA A 145 -7.17 -15.74 -5.90
N ALA A 146 -6.56 -16.17 -4.79
CA ALA A 146 -7.06 -17.31 -4.02
C ALA A 146 -8.44 -17.03 -3.40
N LEU A 147 -8.66 -15.82 -2.87
CA LEU A 147 -9.95 -15.40 -2.32
C LEU A 147 -11.02 -15.33 -3.42
N ILE A 148 -10.69 -14.76 -4.58
CA ILE A 148 -11.59 -14.73 -5.76
C ILE A 148 -11.99 -16.14 -6.15
N ALA A 149 -11.03 -17.08 -6.24
CA ALA A 149 -11.33 -18.48 -6.57
C ALA A 149 -12.20 -19.17 -5.51
N HIS A 150 -11.96 -18.89 -4.22
CA HIS A 150 -12.79 -19.41 -3.14
C HIS A 150 -14.23 -18.89 -3.23
N VAL A 151 -14.37 -17.58 -3.44
CA VAL A 151 -15.68 -16.92 -3.58
C VAL A 151 -16.44 -17.43 -4.80
N GLU A 152 -15.74 -17.64 -5.92
CA GLU A 152 -16.34 -18.25 -7.13
C GLU A 152 -16.95 -19.62 -6.84
N ALA A 153 -16.25 -20.44 -6.05
CA ALA A 153 -16.64 -21.82 -5.77
C ALA A 153 -17.73 -21.97 -4.69
N THR A 154 -17.99 -20.93 -3.90
CA THR A 154 -18.81 -21.03 -2.67
C THR A 154 -20.04 -20.13 -2.67
N TYR A 155 -20.07 -19.06 -3.48
CA TYR A 155 -21.20 -18.14 -3.57
C TYR A 155 -21.89 -18.26 -4.93
N ALA A 156 -23.19 -18.03 -4.97
CA ALA A 156 -24.01 -18.36 -6.14
C ALA A 156 -24.15 -17.21 -7.16
N ASN A 157 -24.25 -15.96 -6.69
CA ASN A 157 -24.59 -14.82 -7.54
C ASN A 157 -23.45 -13.78 -7.60
N ASP A 158 -23.29 -13.15 -8.76
CA ASP A 158 -22.20 -12.19 -9.00
C ASP A 158 -22.29 -10.93 -8.15
N ASP A 159 -23.49 -10.51 -7.76
CA ASP A 159 -23.68 -9.31 -6.91
C ASP A 159 -23.06 -9.52 -5.52
N GLU A 160 -23.37 -10.64 -4.88
CA GLU A 160 -22.80 -11.06 -3.61
C GLU A 160 -21.28 -11.30 -3.72
N LYS A 161 -20.84 -11.98 -4.79
CA LYS A 161 -19.41 -12.18 -5.04
C LYS A 161 -18.67 -10.84 -5.17
N ASN A 162 -19.22 -9.88 -5.90
CA ASN A 162 -18.62 -8.56 -6.07
C ASN A 162 -18.70 -7.70 -4.80
N GLN A 163 -19.71 -7.85 -3.95
CA GLN A 163 -19.75 -7.23 -2.63
C GLN A 163 -18.61 -7.74 -1.72
N ILE A 164 -18.32 -9.04 -1.78
CA ILE A 164 -17.20 -9.65 -1.04
C ILE A 164 -15.85 -9.27 -1.67
N CYS A 165 -15.77 -9.25 -3.00
CA CYS A 165 -14.56 -9.02 -3.78
C CYS A 165 -14.47 -7.58 -4.30
N THR A 166 -14.74 -6.60 -3.43
CA THR A 166 -14.55 -5.19 -3.78
C THR A 166 -13.06 -4.90 -4.02
N VAL A 167 -12.74 -4.22 -5.11
CA VAL A 167 -11.36 -3.97 -5.53
C VAL A 167 -10.66 -2.97 -4.61
N VAL A 168 -9.45 -3.31 -4.18
CA VAL A 168 -8.49 -2.39 -3.56
C VAL A 168 -7.52 -1.94 -4.65
N PRO A 169 -7.65 -0.69 -5.17
CA PRO A 169 -6.83 -0.22 -6.28
C PRO A 169 -5.37 -0.12 -5.86
N LEU A 170 -4.47 -0.33 -6.84
CA LEU A 170 -3.04 -0.14 -6.58
C LEU A 170 -2.71 1.35 -6.59
N PRO A 171 -1.86 1.81 -5.65
CA PRO A 171 -1.53 3.21 -5.55
C PRO A 171 -0.48 3.63 -6.58
N ASN A 172 -0.54 4.89 -6.99
CA ASN A 172 0.46 5.54 -7.82
C ASN A 172 0.89 6.89 -7.22
N HIS A 173 -0.08 7.73 -6.88
CA HIS A 173 0.10 8.97 -6.13
C HIS A 173 0.18 8.67 -4.63
N ASP A 174 0.78 9.56 -3.84
CA ASP A 174 0.86 9.35 -2.39
C ASP A 174 -0.53 9.21 -1.75
N THR A 175 -1.46 10.09 -2.09
CA THR A 175 -2.86 10.09 -1.61
C THR A 175 -3.65 8.84 -1.99
N ASP A 176 -3.24 8.06 -3.00
CA ASP A 176 -3.88 6.76 -3.29
C ASP A 176 -3.72 5.78 -2.13
N TRP A 177 -2.70 5.97 -1.27
CA TRP A 177 -2.57 5.23 -0.02
C TRP A 177 -3.83 5.29 0.85
N ILE A 178 -4.51 6.44 0.88
CA ILE A 178 -5.74 6.65 1.68
C ILE A 178 -6.88 5.79 1.15
N ARG A 179 -7.13 5.84 -0.17
CA ARG A 179 -8.20 5.06 -0.84
C ARG A 179 -7.93 3.55 -0.72
N MET A 180 -6.68 3.16 -0.97
CA MET A 180 -6.24 1.78 -0.84
C MET A 180 -6.39 1.28 0.61
N GLN A 181 -6.00 2.07 1.62
CA GLN A 181 -6.13 1.70 3.02
C GLN A 181 -7.60 1.63 3.47
N LEU A 182 -8.45 2.53 3.00
CA LEU A 182 -9.88 2.50 3.27
C LEU A 182 -10.53 1.23 2.69
N GLY A 183 -10.27 0.94 1.41
CA GLY A 183 -10.78 -0.27 0.76
C GLY A 183 -10.33 -1.55 1.47
N LEU A 184 -9.07 -1.61 1.88
CA LEU A 184 -8.54 -2.72 2.68
C LEU A 184 -9.32 -2.92 3.99
N MET A 185 -9.56 -1.86 4.75
CA MET A 185 -10.25 -1.95 6.04
C MET A 185 -11.73 -2.30 5.88
N LEU A 186 -12.41 -1.76 4.87
CA LEU A 186 -13.80 -2.09 4.56
C LEU A 186 -13.95 -3.55 4.14
N ASN A 187 -13.06 -4.05 3.27
CA ASN A 187 -13.03 -5.46 2.90
C ASN A 187 -12.82 -6.37 4.11
N GLN A 188 -11.82 -6.07 4.94
CA GLN A 188 -11.54 -6.86 6.13
C GLN A 188 -12.72 -6.87 7.11
N TYR A 189 -13.43 -5.75 7.25
CA TYR A 189 -14.65 -5.66 8.06
C TYR A 189 -15.78 -6.49 7.45
N ASN A 190 -16.03 -6.38 6.14
CA ASN A 190 -17.08 -7.15 5.47
C ASN A 190 -16.81 -8.66 5.56
N TRP A 191 -15.57 -9.10 5.34
CA TRP A 191 -15.20 -10.51 5.50
C TRP A 191 -15.38 -11.00 6.93
N SER A 192 -15.15 -10.15 7.94
CA SER A 192 -15.32 -10.55 9.35
C SER A 192 -16.77 -10.85 9.76
N LYS A 193 -17.75 -10.37 8.98
CA LYS A 193 -19.18 -10.62 9.23
C LYS A 193 -19.61 -12.01 8.75
N ASP A 194 -18.91 -12.57 7.78
CA ASP A 194 -19.12 -13.94 7.30
C ASP A 194 -18.19 -14.89 8.07
N LYS A 195 -18.79 -15.72 8.92
CA LYS A 195 -18.05 -16.62 9.80
C LYS A 195 -17.26 -17.67 9.02
N GLU A 196 -17.83 -18.21 7.94
CA GLU A 196 -17.19 -19.27 7.16
C GLU A 196 -16.04 -18.70 6.33
N LEU A 197 -16.28 -17.56 5.68
CA LEU A 197 -15.25 -16.85 4.93
C LEU A 197 -14.09 -16.40 5.83
N ASN A 198 -14.40 -15.77 6.97
CA ASN A 198 -13.38 -15.34 7.91
C ASN A 198 -12.55 -16.53 8.43
N GLN A 199 -13.21 -17.66 8.71
CA GLN A 199 -12.51 -18.87 9.13
C GLN A 199 -11.61 -19.43 8.02
N TRP A 200 -12.05 -19.38 6.76
CA TRP A 200 -11.22 -19.77 5.62
C TRP A 200 -10.02 -18.84 5.44
N ILE A 201 -10.23 -17.52 5.49
CA ILE A 201 -9.16 -16.51 5.35
C ILE A 201 -8.08 -16.72 6.41
N VAL A 202 -8.46 -16.83 7.68
CA VAL A 202 -7.49 -17.02 8.78
C VAL A 202 -6.70 -18.33 8.61
N ASN A 203 -7.28 -19.37 8.03
CA ASN A 203 -6.58 -20.63 7.78
C ASN A 203 -5.85 -20.70 6.43
N ASN A 204 -6.00 -19.68 5.58
CA ASN A 204 -5.30 -19.63 4.30
C ASN A 204 -3.83 -19.29 4.52
N ARG A 205 -2.91 -20.13 4.01
CA ARG A 205 -1.46 -19.90 4.12
C ARG A 205 -0.97 -18.60 3.48
N LEU A 206 -1.77 -17.97 2.61
CA LEU A 206 -1.48 -16.70 1.96
C LEU A 206 -1.98 -15.50 2.78
N ASP A 207 -2.72 -15.73 3.86
CA ASP A 207 -3.07 -14.68 4.82
C ASP A 207 -1.84 -14.34 5.66
N GLY A 208 -1.34 -13.11 5.52
CA GLY A 208 -0.04 -12.73 6.09
C GLY A 208 -0.04 -12.58 7.61
N PHE A 209 -1.15 -12.17 8.23
CA PHE A 209 -1.15 -11.70 9.63
C PHE A 209 -2.27 -12.25 10.52
N GLY A 210 -3.33 -12.86 9.98
CA GLY A 210 -4.45 -13.36 10.78
C GLY A 210 -4.01 -14.45 11.77
N GLN A 211 -3.15 -15.38 11.34
CA GLN A 211 -2.54 -16.36 12.25
C GLN A 211 -1.61 -15.70 13.27
N VAL A 212 -0.86 -14.66 12.90
CA VAL A 212 0.03 -13.93 13.82
C VAL A 212 -0.78 -13.27 14.94
N VAL A 213 -1.89 -12.62 14.61
CA VAL A 213 -2.81 -12.03 15.60
C VAL A 213 -3.50 -13.11 16.43
N LYS A 214 -4.00 -14.18 15.80
CA LYS A 214 -4.70 -15.28 16.49
C LYS A 214 -3.82 -16.02 17.48
N SER A 215 -2.53 -16.19 17.16
CA SER A 215 -1.55 -16.89 17.99
C SER A 215 -0.78 -15.95 18.94
N ALA A 216 -1.18 -14.68 19.05
CA ALA A 216 -0.63 -13.78 20.05
C ALA A 216 -0.89 -14.34 21.46
N ASP A 217 0.17 -14.45 22.26
CA ASP A 217 0.08 -14.90 23.64
C ASP A 217 -0.81 -13.95 24.45
N ARG A 218 -1.76 -14.53 25.20
CA ARG A 218 -2.73 -13.78 26.01
C ARG A 218 -2.11 -13.25 27.30
N ASP A 219 -1.03 -13.87 27.76
CA ASP A 219 -0.31 -13.49 28.97
C ASP A 219 0.85 -12.51 28.67
N ASP A 220 1.10 -12.21 27.39
CA ASP A 220 2.05 -11.19 26.96
C ASP A 220 1.38 -9.80 26.93
N ASP A 221 1.58 -9.05 28.01
CA ASP A 221 1.02 -7.70 28.20
C ASP A 221 1.36 -6.75 27.03
N ASN A 222 2.55 -6.86 26.43
CA ASN A 222 2.95 -5.98 25.33
C ASN A 222 2.14 -6.29 24.06
N LYS A 223 2.00 -7.58 23.71
CA LYS A 223 1.17 -7.99 22.56
C LYS A 223 -0.29 -7.60 22.77
N GLN A 224 -0.82 -7.81 23.98
CA GLN A 224 -2.20 -7.43 24.29
C GLN A 224 -2.41 -5.90 24.23
N ALA A 225 -1.44 -5.10 24.68
CA ALA A 225 -1.48 -3.65 24.56
C ALA A 225 -1.49 -3.18 23.09
N ILE A 226 -0.67 -3.79 22.22
CA ILE A 226 -0.67 -3.52 20.78
C ILE A 226 -2.03 -3.84 20.16
N LEU A 227 -2.60 -5.01 20.44
CA LEU A 227 -3.92 -5.41 19.92
C LEU A 227 -5.04 -4.50 20.44
N LYS A 228 -4.94 -4.04 21.69
CA LYS A 228 -5.87 -3.06 22.25
C LYS A 228 -5.80 -1.74 21.48
N ARG A 229 -4.61 -1.20 21.23
CA ARG A 229 -4.42 0.02 20.43
C ARG A 229 -5.01 -0.09 19.03
N MET A 230 -4.86 -1.23 18.36
CA MET A 230 -5.52 -1.48 17.08
C MET A 230 -7.04 -1.44 17.20
N ARG A 231 -7.62 -2.16 18.18
CA ARG A 231 -9.08 -2.19 18.38
C ARG A 231 -9.66 -0.80 18.68
N ASP A 232 -9.02 -0.06 19.58
CA ASP A 232 -9.47 1.26 20.01
C ASP A 232 -9.47 2.28 18.86
N ASN A 233 -8.55 2.13 17.90
CA ASN A 233 -8.39 3.06 16.79
C ASN A 233 -8.99 2.59 15.45
N ALA A 234 -9.48 1.35 15.34
CA ALA A 234 -9.98 0.81 14.06
C ALA A 234 -11.15 1.61 13.48
N VAL A 235 -12.21 1.85 14.27
CA VAL A 235 -13.38 2.63 13.81
C VAL A 235 -13.03 4.12 13.61
N PRO A 236 -12.34 4.80 14.56
CA PRO A 236 -11.86 6.16 14.34
C PRO A 236 -11.04 6.30 13.05
N ALA A 237 -10.17 5.33 12.76
CA ALA A 237 -9.35 5.34 11.55
C ALA A 237 -10.18 5.23 10.27
N VAL A 238 -11.16 4.32 10.20
CA VAL A 238 -12.07 4.22 9.03
C VAL A 238 -12.80 5.53 8.80
N ASN A 239 -13.41 6.10 9.85
CA ASN A 239 -14.13 7.37 9.75
C ASN A 239 -13.24 8.49 9.25
N LYS A 240 -11.99 8.55 9.74
CA LYS A 240 -11.02 9.55 9.29
C LYS A 240 -10.60 9.34 7.84
N LEU A 241 -10.37 8.10 7.41
CA LEU A 241 -10.04 7.80 6.01
C LEU A 241 -11.19 8.19 5.07
N MET A 242 -12.44 7.95 5.46
CA MET A 242 -13.61 8.41 4.68
C MET A 242 -13.59 9.94 4.55
N GLN A 243 -13.42 10.67 5.66
CA GLN A 243 -13.32 12.14 5.66
C GLN A 243 -12.17 12.65 4.77
N LEU A 244 -10.98 12.05 4.87
CA LEU A 244 -9.83 12.46 4.07
C LEU A 244 -9.99 12.08 2.60
N SER A 245 -10.68 10.99 2.28
CA SER A 245 -10.88 10.54 0.90
C SER A 245 -11.75 11.49 0.08
N GLU A 246 -12.70 12.19 0.72
CA GLU A 246 -13.54 13.21 0.09
C GLU A 246 -12.74 14.45 -0.34
N GLN A 247 -11.56 14.67 0.26
CA GLN A 247 -10.68 15.81 -0.05
C GLN A 247 -9.71 15.50 -1.20
N ILE A 248 -9.65 14.25 -1.65
CA ILE A 248 -8.77 13.85 -2.74
C ILE A 248 -9.50 14.14 -4.04
N GLU A 249 -9.09 15.21 -4.73
CA GLU A 249 -9.50 15.46 -6.10
C GLU A 249 -9.06 14.28 -6.98
N ASP A 250 -9.97 13.77 -7.82
CA ASP A 250 -9.57 12.84 -8.86
C ASP A 250 -8.58 13.54 -9.80
N LEU A 251 -7.39 12.96 -9.94
CA LEU A 251 -6.40 13.50 -10.87
C LEU A 251 -7.04 13.56 -12.26
N PRO A 252 -7.04 14.73 -12.93
CA PRO A 252 -7.52 14.79 -14.30
C PRO A 252 -6.72 13.79 -15.16
N PRO A 253 -7.34 13.16 -16.19
CA PRO A 253 -6.70 12.12 -17.00
C PRO A 253 -5.31 12.50 -17.54
N GLU A 254 -5.09 13.79 -17.80
CA GLU A 254 -3.81 14.34 -18.25
C GLU A 254 -2.72 14.37 -17.16
N ALA A 255 -3.10 14.61 -15.90
CA ALA A 255 -2.19 14.49 -14.76
C ALA A 255 -1.89 13.01 -14.48
N ALA A 256 -2.90 12.13 -14.59
CA ALA A 256 -2.70 10.68 -14.56
C ALA A 256 -1.75 10.21 -15.68
N ALA A 257 -1.81 10.83 -16.88
CA ALA A 257 -0.91 10.56 -18.00
C ALA A 257 0.54 11.04 -17.75
N ARG A 258 0.73 12.14 -17.02
CA ARG A 258 2.07 12.54 -16.53
C ARG A 258 2.63 11.59 -15.48
N TYR A 259 1.78 10.75 -14.88
CA TYR A 259 2.18 9.66 -14.00
C TYR A 259 2.02 8.26 -14.63
N ALA A 260 1.59 8.19 -15.90
CA ALA A 260 1.62 7.01 -16.76
C ALA A 260 2.97 6.89 -17.51
#